data_AF-A0A1B3MV32-F1
#
_entry.id   AF-A0A1B3MV32-F1
#
_cell.length_a   1.000
_cell.length_b   1.000
_cell.length_c   1.000
_cell.angle_alpha   90.00
_cell.angle_beta   90.00
_cell.angle_gamma   90.00
#
_symmetry.space_group_name_H-M   'P 1'
#
loop_
_entity.id
_entity.type
_entity.pdbx_description
1 polymer ?
#
loop_
_entity_poly.entity_id
_entity_poly.type
_entity_poly.pdbx_seq_one_letter_code
_entity_poly.pdbx_strand_id
1 'polypeptide(L)'
;MAEKLAAGLAGSIDVRSPDDTTFQTAIVHATVQGIDIEIDFLSHVKGVQRGLEAGVVDLILPYDHEGKETELAIRLMHPLHCLQSRVANVIDLGRTDGTSRRQLAAAPIVLREYIAQSLADGEKREAIDILRALFEYLRSDINGRKAHGILRYDPIEILRHFLDDERLDARWREKSLAGMIAKLEGKRTFLGRVLSKLGRSDSERRIAQA
;
A
#
# COMPACT_ATOMS: atom_id res chain seq x y z
N MET A 1 0.25 14.58 18.76
CA MET A 1 0.33 13.10 18.60
C MET A 1 1.77 12.66 18.43
N ALA A 2 2.51 13.22 17.47
CA ALA A 2 3.93 12.93 17.26
C ALA A 2 4.80 13.10 18.54
N GLU A 3 4.60 14.17 19.32
CA GLU A 3 5.34 14.38 20.58
C GLU A 3 5.10 13.27 21.62
N LYS A 4 3.84 12.83 21.77
CA LYS A 4 3.48 11.73 22.67
C LYS A 4 4.11 10.41 22.20
N LEU A 5 4.17 10.20 20.89
CA LEU A 5 4.79 9.02 20.31
C LEU A 5 6.31 9.02 20.50
N ALA A 6 6.97 10.15 20.25
CA ALA A 6 8.40 10.31 20.50
C ALA A 6 8.72 10.06 21.98
N ALA A 7 7.96 10.65 22.90
CA ALA A 7 8.12 10.39 24.33
C ALA A 7 7.94 8.91 24.69
N GLY A 8 6.91 8.25 24.13
CA GLY A 8 6.64 6.83 24.39
C GLY A 8 7.71 5.89 23.85
N LEU A 9 8.40 6.26 22.77
CA LEU A 9 9.47 5.46 22.16
C LEU A 9 10.88 5.85 22.67
N ALA A 10 10.98 6.74 23.66
CA ALA A 10 12.24 7.39 24.07
C ALA A 10 13.01 8.00 22.87
N GLY A 11 12.27 8.49 21.88
CA GLY A 11 12.77 9.05 20.64
C GLY A 11 12.80 10.59 20.63
N SER A 12 13.19 11.14 19.49
CA SER A 12 13.18 12.59 19.22
C SER A 12 12.14 12.93 18.14
N ILE A 13 11.73 14.21 18.11
CA ILE A 13 10.83 14.73 17.10
C ILE A 13 11.54 15.83 16.31
N ASP A 14 11.42 15.77 15.00
CA ASP A 14 11.74 16.86 14.09
C ASP A 14 10.42 17.44 13.55
N VAL A 15 10.15 18.71 13.87
CA VAL A 15 8.97 19.43 13.39
C VAL A 15 9.44 20.33 12.25
N ARG A 16 8.93 20.07 11.03
CA ARG A 16 9.35 20.82 9.85
C ARG A 16 8.95 22.31 9.96
N SER A 17 9.83 23.17 9.45
CA SER A 17 9.62 24.63 9.37
C SER A 17 8.44 24.97 8.45
N PRO A 18 7.70 26.08 8.67
CA PRO A 18 6.57 26.51 7.84
C PRO A 18 6.86 26.67 6.33
N ASP A 19 8.13 26.79 5.96
CA ASP A 19 8.58 26.95 4.56
C ASP A 19 8.76 25.60 3.81
N ASP A 20 8.49 24.47 4.47
CA ASP A 20 8.62 23.16 3.86
C ASP A 20 7.43 22.83 2.95
N THR A 21 7.69 22.60 1.67
CA THR A 21 6.67 22.32 0.65
C THR A 21 6.23 20.84 0.61
N THR A 22 6.74 20.02 1.52
CA THR A 22 6.36 18.60 1.64
C THR A 22 5.10 18.42 2.49
N PHE A 23 4.33 17.36 2.24
CA PHE A 23 3.15 17.02 3.06
C PHE A 23 3.51 16.44 4.45
N GLN A 24 4.78 16.46 4.85
CA GLN A 24 5.27 15.99 6.14
C GLN A 24 5.05 17.06 7.20
N THR A 25 4.40 16.70 8.31
CA THR A 25 4.13 17.61 9.43
C THR A 25 5.05 17.38 10.63
N ALA A 26 5.52 16.16 10.84
CA ALA A 26 6.52 15.82 11.84
C ALA A 26 7.20 14.50 11.48
N ILE A 27 8.44 14.33 11.93
CA ILE A 27 9.17 13.06 11.85
C ILE A 27 9.55 12.65 13.27
N VAL A 28 9.21 11.43 13.66
CA VAL A 28 9.65 10.85 14.94
C VAL A 28 10.78 9.87 14.66
N HIS A 29 11.92 10.05 15.32
CA HIS A 29 13.06 9.15 15.28
C HIS A 29 13.13 8.37 16.60
N ALA A 30 13.25 7.06 16.54
CA ALA A 30 13.44 6.24 17.73
C ALA A 30 14.29 5.00 17.42
N THR A 31 14.85 4.39 18.46
CA THR A 31 15.51 3.08 18.36
C THR A 31 14.72 2.07 19.17
N VAL A 32 14.12 1.10 18.50
CA VAL A 32 13.31 0.04 19.14
C VAL A 32 14.03 -1.28 18.98
N GLN A 33 14.41 -1.91 20.09
CA GLN A 33 15.14 -3.18 20.11
C GLN A 33 16.41 -3.18 19.21
N GLY A 34 17.11 -2.04 19.18
CA GLY A 34 18.32 -1.85 18.37
C GLY A 34 18.07 -1.55 16.88
N ILE A 35 16.82 -1.35 16.48
CA ILE A 35 16.43 -0.96 15.12
C ILE A 35 16.05 0.52 15.11
N ASP A 36 16.75 1.31 14.30
CA ASP A 36 16.40 2.71 14.08
C ASP A 36 15.15 2.80 13.21
N ILE A 37 14.12 3.45 13.73
CA ILE A 37 12.83 3.67 13.08
C ILE A 37 12.57 5.17 12.90
N GLU A 38 12.01 5.50 11.74
CA GLU A 38 11.59 6.84 11.38
C GLU A 38 10.09 6.81 11.05
N ILE A 39 9.29 7.62 11.74
CA ILE A 39 7.84 7.66 11.60
C ILE A 39 7.42 9.04 11.07
N ASP A 40 7.03 9.05 9.80
CA ASP A 40 6.50 10.22 9.12
C ASP A 40 5.03 10.48 9.47
N PHE A 41 4.74 11.65 10.02
CA PHE A 41 3.39 12.19 10.10
C PHE A 41 3.10 13.02 8.85
N LEU A 42 2.02 12.68 8.16
CA LEU A 42 1.62 13.32 6.90
C LEU A 42 0.29 14.07 7.08
N SER A 43 0.19 15.29 6.56
CA SER A 43 -1.08 16.04 6.49
C SER A 43 -2.00 15.54 5.37
N HIS A 44 -1.40 15.00 4.29
CA HIS A 44 -2.13 14.45 3.14
C HIS A 44 -1.33 13.35 2.45
N VAL A 45 -2.02 12.37 1.86
CA VAL A 45 -1.40 11.24 1.13
C VAL A 45 -1.81 11.28 -0.35
N LYS A 46 -0.86 11.59 -1.23
CA LYS A 46 -1.09 11.56 -2.68
C LYS A 46 -1.34 10.13 -3.17
N GLY A 47 -2.37 9.96 -4.00
CA GLY A 47 -2.73 8.68 -4.61
C GLY A 47 -3.77 7.87 -3.84
N VAL A 48 -4.26 8.38 -2.70
CA VAL A 48 -5.32 7.76 -1.90
C VAL A 48 -6.56 8.67 -1.92
N GLN A 49 -7.74 8.14 -2.24
CA GLN A 49 -9.00 8.92 -2.24
C GLN A 49 -9.54 9.14 -0.81
N ARG A 50 -10.61 9.94 -0.64
CA ARG A 50 -11.27 10.20 0.65
C ARG A 50 -11.55 8.89 1.41
N GLY A 51 -11.35 8.88 2.74
CA GLY A 51 -11.56 7.70 3.60
C GLY A 51 -10.31 7.15 4.29
N LEU A 52 -9.21 7.91 4.35
CA LEU A 52 -7.96 7.50 4.99
C LEU A 52 -8.17 7.00 6.45
N GLU A 53 -9.12 7.60 7.17
CA GLU A 53 -9.50 7.24 8.55
C GLU A 53 -10.07 5.82 8.68
N ALA A 54 -10.62 5.26 7.59
CA ALA A 54 -11.12 3.89 7.52
C ALA A 54 -10.07 2.89 7.01
N GLY A 55 -8.91 3.36 6.54
CA GLY A 55 -7.83 2.56 5.96
C GLY A 55 -6.51 2.79 6.68
N VAL A 56 -6.54 2.60 7.99
CA VAL A 56 -5.44 2.77 8.94
C VAL A 56 -5.39 1.51 9.80
N VAL A 57 -4.18 1.04 10.06
CA VAL A 57 -3.90 -0.19 10.81
C VAL A 57 -3.12 0.18 12.05
N ASP A 58 -3.33 -0.55 13.14
CA ASP A 58 -2.59 -0.31 14.36
C ASP A 58 -1.35 -1.22 14.40
N LEU A 59 -0.17 -0.62 14.47
CA LEU A 59 1.07 -1.31 14.82
C LEU A 59 1.13 -1.38 16.34
N ILE A 60 0.98 -2.58 16.88
CA ILE A 60 1.09 -2.84 18.32
C ILE A 60 2.55 -3.15 18.63
N LEU A 61 3.19 -2.28 19.41
CA LEU A 61 4.55 -2.48 19.88
C LEU A 61 4.53 -2.82 21.37
N PRO A 62 5.16 -3.93 21.81
CA PRO A 62 5.42 -4.14 23.21
C PRO A 62 6.44 -3.08 23.69
N TYR A 63 6.12 -2.44 24.81
CA TYR A 63 6.94 -1.38 25.40
C TYR A 63 6.93 -1.52 26.94
N ASP A 64 8.11 -1.40 27.55
CA ASP A 64 8.25 -1.36 29.00
C ASP A 64 8.12 0.09 29.50
N HIS A 65 7.04 0.36 30.22
CA HIS A 65 6.85 1.63 30.93
C HIS A 65 7.02 1.41 32.43
N GLU A 66 8.10 1.96 32.99
CA GLU A 66 8.36 1.93 34.44
C GLU A 66 8.36 0.51 35.06
N GLY A 67 8.87 -0.48 34.32
CA GLY A 67 8.96 -1.87 34.78
C GLY A 67 7.66 -2.67 34.59
N LYS A 68 6.73 -2.17 33.77
CA LYS A 68 5.50 -2.88 33.38
C LYS A 68 5.48 -3.04 31.86
N GLU A 69 5.30 -4.27 31.41
CA GLU A 69 5.00 -4.55 30.01
C GLU A 69 3.63 -3.95 29.65
N THR A 70 3.63 -3.07 28.66
CA THR A 70 2.45 -2.40 28.11
C THR A 70 2.49 -2.50 26.57
N GLU A 71 1.38 -2.19 25.92
CA GLU A 71 1.29 -2.14 24.47
C GLU A 71 1.10 -0.69 24.00
N LEU A 72 1.93 -0.27 23.05
CA LEU A 72 1.78 1.00 22.34
C LEU A 72 1.15 0.72 20.97
N ALA A 73 -0.10 1.15 20.79
CA ALA A 73 -0.78 1.11 19.50
C ALA A 73 -0.48 2.38 18.68
N ILE A 74 0.27 2.21 17.58
CA ILE A 74 0.59 3.29 16.64
C ILE A 74 -0.30 3.14 15.42
N ARG A 75 -1.14 4.14 15.15
CA ARG A 75 -2.00 4.13 13.97
C ARG A 75 -1.21 4.51 12.72
N LEU A 76 -1.05 3.56 11.81
CA LEU A 76 -0.30 3.68 10.57
C LEU A 76 -1.23 3.65 9.35
N MET A 77 -0.74 4.19 8.25
CA MET A 77 -1.40 4.03 6.95
C MET A 77 -1.44 2.55 6.55
N HIS A 78 -2.61 2.07 6.10
CA HIS A 78 -2.77 0.69 5.66
C HIS A 78 -1.75 0.32 4.55
N PRO A 79 -1.13 -0.88 4.58
CA PRO A 79 -0.06 -1.25 3.63
C PRO A 79 -0.42 -1.11 2.14
N LEU A 80 -1.70 -1.34 1.79
CA LEU A 80 -2.18 -1.10 0.43
C LEU A 80 -2.06 0.38 0.02
N HIS A 81 -2.43 1.30 0.92
CA HIS A 81 -2.31 2.75 0.68
C HIS A 81 -0.84 3.17 0.62
N CYS A 82 0.04 2.56 1.42
CA CYS A 82 1.49 2.73 1.30
C CYS A 82 1.98 2.39 -0.11
N LEU A 83 1.58 1.23 -0.65
CA LEU A 83 1.94 0.83 -2.01
C LEU A 83 1.41 1.82 -3.05
N GLN A 84 0.13 2.18 -2.99
CA GLN A 84 -0.50 3.11 -3.92
C GLN A 84 0.20 4.47 -3.95
N SER A 85 0.50 5.01 -2.77
CA SER A 85 1.19 6.30 -2.64
C SER A 85 2.61 6.24 -3.17
N ARG A 86 3.38 5.18 -2.88
CA ARG A 86 4.76 5.05 -3.39
C ARG A 86 4.79 4.92 -4.90
N VAL A 87 3.85 4.17 -5.50
CA VAL A 87 3.70 4.09 -6.95
C VAL A 87 3.36 5.46 -7.55
N ALA A 88 2.40 6.19 -6.96
CA ALA A 88 2.02 7.52 -7.43
C ALA A 88 3.18 8.54 -7.29
N ASN A 89 3.96 8.48 -6.21
CA ASN A 89 5.09 9.38 -6.00
C ASN A 89 6.19 9.20 -7.06
N VAL A 90 6.46 7.96 -7.48
CA VAL A 90 7.45 7.72 -8.54
C VAL A 90 6.92 8.12 -9.92
N ILE A 91 5.65 7.82 -10.22
CA ILE A 91 5.06 8.09 -11.55
C ILE A 91 4.75 9.57 -11.73
N ASP A 92 4.08 10.21 -10.76
CA ASP A 92 3.54 11.56 -10.93
C ASP A 92 4.50 12.65 -10.47
N LEU A 93 5.37 12.36 -9.49
CA LEU A 93 6.30 13.34 -8.92
C LEU A 93 7.76 13.09 -9.34
N GLY A 94 8.05 12.02 -10.07
CA GLY A 94 9.41 11.68 -10.50
C GLY A 94 10.39 11.44 -9.35
N ARG A 95 9.89 11.16 -8.13
CA ARG A 95 10.74 10.95 -6.95
C ARG A 95 11.54 9.67 -7.11
N THR A 96 12.83 9.83 -7.38
CA THR A 96 13.73 8.73 -7.76
C THR A 96 14.99 8.65 -6.89
N ASP A 97 15.01 9.37 -5.77
CA ASP A 97 16.08 9.29 -4.78
C ASP A 97 16.19 7.88 -4.18
N GLY A 98 17.35 7.58 -3.58
CA GLY A 98 17.65 6.25 -3.05
C GLY A 98 16.65 5.76 -1.99
N THR A 99 16.11 6.66 -1.18
CA THR A 99 15.13 6.32 -0.14
C THR A 99 13.77 6.02 -0.75
N SER A 100 13.26 6.87 -1.64
CA SER A 100 12.01 6.62 -2.36
C SER A 100 12.02 5.29 -3.12
N ARG A 101 13.16 4.93 -3.74
CA ARG A 101 13.32 3.65 -4.44
C ARG A 101 13.31 2.45 -3.48
N ARG A 102 14.00 2.54 -2.34
CA ARG A 102 13.99 1.48 -1.31
C ARG A 102 12.58 1.28 -0.75
N GLN A 103 11.88 2.36 -0.44
CA GLN A 103 10.50 2.31 0.06
C GLN A 103 9.55 1.73 -0.99
N LEU A 104 9.68 2.12 -2.26
CA LEU A 104 8.91 1.55 -3.36
C LEU A 104 9.17 0.03 -3.48
N ALA A 105 10.41 -0.41 -3.36
CA ALA A 105 10.76 -1.83 -3.41
C ALA A 105 10.26 -2.63 -2.19
N ALA A 106 10.19 -2.00 -1.01
CA ALA A 106 9.70 -2.63 0.22
C ALA A 106 8.17 -2.72 0.28
N ALA A 107 7.45 -1.73 -0.25
CA ALA A 107 5.99 -1.66 -0.18
C ALA A 107 5.24 -2.94 -0.60
N PRO A 108 5.54 -3.61 -1.74
CA PRO A 108 4.84 -4.84 -2.10
C PRO A 108 5.17 -6.01 -1.16
N ILE A 109 6.35 -6.03 -0.55
CA ILE A 109 6.76 -7.05 0.43
C ILE A 109 5.92 -6.87 1.70
N VAL A 110 5.88 -5.64 2.23
CA VAL A 110 5.10 -5.32 3.45
C VAL A 110 3.62 -5.63 3.24
N LEU A 111 3.05 -5.29 2.08
CA LEU A 111 1.65 -5.61 1.78
C LEU A 111 1.40 -7.13 1.76
N ARG A 112 2.30 -7.92 1.17
CA ARG A 112 2.17 -9.38 1.16
C ARG A 112 2.22 -9.95 2.58
N GLU A 113 3.20 -9.56 3.38
CA GLU A 113 3.34 -10.05 4.77
C GLU A 113 2.13 -9.66 5.63
N TYR A 114 1.60 -8.45 5.44
CA TYR A 114 0.38 -8.03 6.14
C TYR A 114 -0.81 -8.94 5.80
N ILE A 115 -1.05 -9.25 4.52
CA ILE A 115 -2.11 -10.18 4.12
C ILE A 115 -1.87 -11.59 4.71
N ALA A 116 -0.63 -12.05 4.69
CA ALA A 116 -0.27 -13.36 5.26
C ALA A 116 -0.50 -13.42 6.77
N GLN A 117 -0.24 -12.33 7.48
CA GLN A 117 -0.51 -12.18 8.91
C GLN A 117 -2.02 -12.15 9.17
N SER A 118 -2.80 -11.35 8.43
CA SER A 118 -4.27 -11.35 8.55
C SER A 118 -4.87 -12.75 8.37
N LEU A 119 -4.34 -13.55 7.43
CA LEU A 119 -4.75 -14.94 7.26
C LEU A 119 -4.34 -15.84 8.43
N ALA A 120 -3.17 -15.62 9.03
CA ALA A 120 -2.72 -16.35 10.21
C ALA A 120 -3.61 -16.06 11.43
N ASP A 121 -4.06 -14.81 11.56
CA ASP A 121 -4.92 -14.35 12.66
C ASP A 121 -6.40 -14.72 12.46
N GLY A 122 -6.75 -15.39 11.35
CA GLY A 122 -8.12 -15.79 11.04
C GLY A 122 -8.96 -14.69 10.39
N GLU A 123 -8.39 -13.52 10.12
CA GLU A 123 -9.00 -12.35 9.48
C GLU A 123 -9.11 -12.52 7.96
N LYS A 124 -9.78 -13.59 7.54
CA LYS A 124 -9.91 -13.96 6.11
C LYS A 124 -10.60 -12.89 5.28
N ARG A 125 -11.58 -12.19 5.88
CA ARG A 125 -12.32 -11.14 5.19
C ARG A 125 -11.41 -9.97 4.82
N GLU A 126 -10.58 -9.53 5.75
CA GLU A 126 -9.60 -8.46 5.54
C GLU A 126 -8.65 -8.82 4.40
N ALA A 127 -8.06 -10.02 4.45
CA ALA A 127 -7.18 -10.51 3.39
C ALA A 127 -7.86 -10.51 2.00
N ILE A 128 -9.11 -11.00 1.91
CA ILE A 128 -9.89 -11.02 0.66
C ILE A 128 -10.18 -9.60 0.15
N ASP A 129 -10.56 -8.70 1.04
CA ASP A 129 -10.91 -7.32 0.68
C ASP A 129 -9.67 -6.56 0.19
N ILE A 130 -8.50 -6.78 0.81
CA ILE A 130 -7.21 -6.24 0.35
C ILE A 130 -6.83 -6.79 -1.02
N LEU A 131 -6.93 -8.11 -1.25
CA LEU A 131 -6.61 -8.72 -2.54
C LEU A 131 -7.52 -8.18 -3.67
N ARG A 132 -8.81 -7.97 -3.39
CA ARG A 132 -9.76 -7.33 -4.30
C ARG A 132 -9.40 -5.87 -4.59
N ALA A 133 -9.09 -5.11 -3.54
CA ALA A 133 -8.72 -3.71 -3.68
C ALA A 133 -7.40 -3.54 -4.46
N LEU A 134 -6.42 -4.42 -4.23
CA LEU A 134 -5.19 -4.47 -5.02
C LEU A 134 -5.49 -4.79 -6.49
N PHE A 135 -6.32 -5.79 -6.77
CA PHE A 135 -6.74 -6.10 -8.14
C PHE A 135 -7.39 -4.89 -8.83
N GLU A 136 -8.33 -4.23 -8.17
CA GLU A 136 -9.01 -3.05 -8.73
C GLU A 136 -8.05 -1.89 -8.99
N TYR A 137 -7.11 -1.64 -8.08
CA TYR A 137 -6.05 -0.67 -8.27
C TYR A 137 -5.20 -0.99 -9.51
N LEU A 138 -4.67 -2.21 -9.62
CA LEU A 138 -3.84 -2.61 -10.77
C LEU A 138 -4.62 -2.62 -12.09
N ARG A 139 -5.93 -2.88 -12.04
CA ARG A 139 -6.79 -3.02 -13.22
C ARG A 139 -7.23 -1.68 -13.79
N SER A 140 -7.53 -0.71 -12.94
CA SER A 140 -8.36 0.46 -13.30
C SER A 140 -7.66 1.78 -13.01
N ASP A 141 -6.84 1.86 -11.97
CA ASP A 141 -6.15 3.09 -11.61
C ASP A 141 -5.11 3.51 -12.67
N ILE A 142 -4.90 4.81 -12.85
CA ILE A 142 -3.97 5.33 -13.86
C ILE A 142 -2.51 4.99 -13.52
N ASN A 143 -2.16 5.04 -12.23
CA ASN A 143 -0.84 4.75 -11.71
C ASN A 143 -0.69 3.24 -11.45
N GLY A 144 -1.73 2.61 -10.90
CA GLY A 144 -1.76 1.16 -10.67
C GLY A 144 -1.52 0.34 -11.94
N ARG A 145 -2.11 0.75 -13.08
CA ARG A 145 -1.88 0.08 -14.38
C ARG A 145 -0.42 0.14 -14.85
N LYS A 146 0.36 1.14 -14.42
CA LYS A 146 1.77 1.34 -14.79
C LYS A 146 2.74 0.74 -13.77
N ALA A 147 2.25 0.32 -12.60
CA ALA A 147 3.08 -0.14 -11.48
C ALA A 147 4.08 -1.25 -11.86
N HIS A 148 3.66 -2.19 -12.72
CA HIS A 148 4.50 -3.29 -13.22
C HIS A 148 5.76 -2.84 -13.99
N GLY A 149 5.76 -1.62 -14.55
CA GLY A 149 6.90 -1.10 -15.31
C GLY A 149 7.93 -0.36 -14.45
N ILE A 150 7.60 -0.06 -13.19
CA ILE A 150 8.47 0.74 -12.30
C ILE A 150 8.90 -0.01 -11.04
N LEU A 151 8.12 -1.00 -10.62
CA LEU A 151 8.41 -1.81 -9.43
C LEU A 151 9.39 -2.93 -9.78
N ARG A 152 10.39 -3.12 -8.93
CA ARG A 152 11.29 -4.28 -9.00
C ARG A 152 10.54 -5.59 -8.83
N TYR A 153 9.53 -5.60 -7.96
CA TYR A 153 8.65 -6.74 -7.71
C TYR A 153 7.25 -6.38 -8.21
N ASP A 154 6.79 -7.07 -9.26
CA ASP A 154 5.48 -6.81 -9.85
C ASP A 154 4.37 -7.07 -8.84
N PRO A 155 3.46 -6.10 -8.57
CA PRO A 155 2.34 -6.29 -7.65
C PRO A 155 1.44 -7.48 -7.95
N ILE A 156 1.40 -7.97 -9.20
CA ILE A 156 0.63 -9.18 -9.54
C ILE A 156 1.15 -10.42 -8.80
N GLU A 157 2.44 -10.45 -8.43
CA GLU A 157 3.04 -11.56 -7.69
C GLU A 157 2.43 -11.71 -6.30
N ILE A 158 1.91 -10.63 -5.71
CA ILE A 158 1.18 -10.70 -4.44
C ILE A 158 -0.08 -11.55 -4.62
N LEU A 159 -0.84 -11.34 -5.70
CA LEU A 159 -2.03 -12.15 -5.99
C LEU A 159 -1.66 -13.62 -6.24
N ARG A 160 -0.57 -13.86 -6.98
CA ARG A 160 -0.09 -15.24 -7.27
C ARG A 160 0.37 -15.96 -6.01
N HIS A 161 1.01 -15.25 -5.09
CA HIS A 161 1.49 -15.83 -3.83
C HIS A 161 0.37 -16.50 -3.03
N PHE A 162 -0.84 -15.94 -3.04
CA PHE A 162 -1.99 -16.47 -2.31
C PHE A 162 -2.84 -17.46 -3.11
N LEU A 163 -2.43 -17.84 -4.33
CA LEU A 163 -3.21 -18.74 -5.17
C LEU A 163 -3.32 -20.15 -4.58
N ASP A 164 -2.28 -20.59 -3.88
CA ASP A 164 -2.18 -21.92 -3.27
C ASP A 164 -2.26 -21.88 -1.73
N ASP A 165 -2.59 -20.73 -1.13
CA ASP A 165 -2.67 -20.58 0.33
C ASP A 165 -3.94 -21.22 0.91
N GLU A 166 -3.81 -22.36 1.60
CA GLU A 166 -4.95 -23.18 2.07
C GLU A 166 -5.82 -22.50 3.12
N ARG A 167 -5.37 -21.38 3.69
CA ARG A 167 -6.16 -20.58 4.63
C ARG A 167 -7.34 -19.90 3.93
N LEU A 168 -7.25 -19.69 2.62
CA LEU A 168 -8.31 -19.17 1.78
C LEU A 168 -9.19 -20.30 1.21
N ASP A 169 -10.49 -20.01 1.03
CA ASP A 169 -11.43 -20.95 0.44
C ASP A 169 -11.00 -21.40 -0.97
N ALA A 170 -10.97 -22.72 -1.21
CA ALA A 170 -10.50 -23.30 -2.46
C ALA A 170 -11.28 -22.77 -3.68
N ARG A 171 -12.60 -22.68 -3.56
CA ARG A 171 -13.45 -22.15 -4.64
C ARG A 171 -13.16 -20.67 -4.91
N TRP A 172 -12.88 -19.88 -3.88
CA TRP A 172 -12.49 -18.48 -4.05
C TRP A 172 -11.14 -18.35 -4.75
N ARG A 173 -10.13 -19.15 -4.38
CA ARG A 173 -8.82 -19.16 -5.04
C ARG A 173 -8.95 -19.48 -6.53
N GLU A 174 -9.64 -20.57 -6.86
CA GLU A 174 -9.82 -21.05 -8.23
C GLU A 174 -10.65 -20.10 -9.10
N LYS A 175 -11.79 -19.61 -8.59
CA LYS A 175 -12.75 -18.85 -9.41
C LYS A 175 -12.50 -17.34 -9.39
N SER A 176 -12.10 -16.81 -8.25
CA SER A 176 -11.94 -15.36 -8.06
C SER A 176 -10.50 -14.94 -8.27
N LEU A 177 -9.56 -15.47 -7.47
CA LEU A 177 -8.17 -15.02 -7.48
C LEU A 177 -7.47 -15.36 -8.81
N ALA A 178 -7.60 -16.60 -9.29
CA ALA A 178 -7.09 -16.98 -10.61
C ALA A 178 -7.68 -16.12 -11.74
N GLY A 179 -8.99 -15.83 -11.66
CA GLY A 179 -9.67 -14.97 -12.62
C GLY A 179 -9.19 -13.51 -12.59
N MET A 180 -8.83 -12.99 -11.42
CA MET A 180 -8.21 -11.66 -11.27
C MET A 180 -6.84 -11.60 -11.94
N ILE A 181 -6.00 -12.61 -11.69
CA ILE A 181 -4.66 -12.73 -12.28
C ILE A 181 -4.76 -12.78 -13.81
N ALA A 182 -5.58 -13.70 -14.35
CA ALA A 182 -5.77 -13.86 -15.79
C ALA A 182 -6.25 -12.55 -16.47
N LYS A 183 -7.15 -11.80 -15.81
CA LYS A 183 -7.61 -10.49 -16.32
C LYS A 183 -6.48 -9.45 -16.37
N LEU A 184 -5.62 -9.40 -15.36
CA LEU A 184 -4.49 -8.47 -15.33
C LEU A 184 -3.44 -8.83 -16.39
N GLU A 185 -3.11 -10.11 -16.53
CA GLU A 185 -2.20 -10.62 -17.56
C GLU A 185 -2.73 -10.35 -18.96
N GLY A 186 -4.01 -10.66 -19.20
CA GLY A 186 -4.67 -10.42 -20.47
C GLY A 186 -4.53 -8.97 -20.93
N LYS A 187 -4.71 -7.99 -20.03
CA LYS A 187 -4.53 -6.55 -20.33
C LYS A 187 -3.09 -6.15 -20.67
N ARG A 188 -2.09 -6.88 -20.17
CA ARG A 188 -0.67 -6.60 -20.40
C ARG A 188 -0.17 -7.14 -21.75
N THR A 189 -0.86 -8.14 -22.31
CA THR A 189 -0.58 -8.64 -23.66
C THR A 189 -0.77 -7.57 -24.74
N PHE A 190 -0.11 -7.73 -25.89
CA PHE A 190 -0.27 -6.82 -27.04
C PHE A 190 -1.74 -6.66 -27.47
N LEU A 191 -2.47 -7.77 -27.60
CA LEU A 191 -3.90 -7.78 -27.95
C LEU A 191 -4.75 -7.11 -26.87
N GLY A 192 -4.46 -7.36 -25.58
CA GLY A 192 -5.13 -6.67 -24.48
C GLY A 192 -4.91 -5.17 -24.49
N ARG A 193 -3.70 -4.72 -24.83
CA ARG A 193 -3.37 -3.29 -24.99
C ARG A 193 -4.13 -2.68 -26.17
N VAL A 194 -4.22 -3.36 -27.31
CA VAL A 194 -4.97 -2.91 -28.49
C VAL A 194 -6.48 -2.82 -28.21
N LEU A 195 -7.08 -3.87 -27.65
CA LEU A 195 -8.51 -3.90 -27.31
C LEU A 195 -8.87 -2.84 -26.25
N SER A 196 -8.00 -2.59 -25.27
CA SER A 196 -8.22 -1.54 -24.26
C SER A 196 -8.21 -0.12 -24.86
N LYS A 197 -7.44 0.12 -25.91
CA LYS A 197 -7.41 1.40 -26.62
C LYS A 197 -8.67 1.58 -27.48
N LEU A 198 -9.11 0.51 -28.16
CA LEU A 198 -10.33 0.52 -28.98
C LEU A 198 -11.60 0.70 -28.13
N GLY A 199 -11.68 0.02 -26.97
CA GLY A 199 -12.81 0.19 -26.05
C GLY A 199 -12.94 1.61 -25.49
N ARG A 200 -11.83 2.34 -25.30
CA ARG A 200 -11.84 3.76 -24.89
C ARG A 200 -12.33 4.68 -25.99
N SER A 201 -11.90 4.46 -27.24
CA SER A 201 -12.33 5.28 -28.38
C SER A 201 -13.82 5.16 -28.67
N ASP A 202 -14.44 4.00 -28.43
CA ASP A 202 -15.88 3.82 -28.63
C ASP A 202 -16.72 4.49 -27.54
N SER A 203 -16.26 4.46 -26.28
CA SER A 203 -16.91 5.20 -25.19
C SER A 203 -16.77 6.72 -25.32
N GLU A 204 -15.62 7.22 -25.78
CA GLU A 204 -15.41 8.66 -26.04
C GLU A 204 -16.27 9.15 -27.22
N ARG A 205 -16.44 8.32 -28.27
CA ARG A 205 -17.35 8.62 -29.39
C ARG A 205 -18.82 8.64 -29.00
N ARG A 206 -19.25 7.79 -28.06
CA ARG A 206 -20.63 7.78 -27.55
C ARG A 206 -20.95 8.97 -26.65
N ILE A 207 -19.98 9.49 -25.91
CA ILE A 207 -20.14 10.68 -25.08
C ILE A 207 -20.13 11.95 -25.94
N ALA A 208 -19.39 11.97 -27.04
CA ALA A 208 -19.38 13.10 -27.99
C ALA A 208 -20.62 13.18 -28.90
N GLN A 209 -21.54 12.21 -28.82
CA GLN A 209 -22.78 12.12 -29.62
C GLN A 209 -24.06 12.23 -28.76
N ALA A 210 -23.93 12.49 -27.46
CA ALA A 210 -25.02 12.74 -26.53
C ALA A 210 -24.99 14.21 -26.07
#